data_AF-A0A0J9EAS3-F1
#
_entry.id   AF-A0A0J9EAS3-F1
#
_cell.length_a   1.000
_cell.length_b   1.000
_cell.length_c   1.000
_cell.angle_alpha   90.00
_cell.angle_beta   90.00
_cell.angle_gamma   90.00
#
_symmetry.space_group_name_H-M   'P 1'
#
loop_
_entity.id
_entity.type
_entity.pdbx_description
1 polymer ?
#
loop_
_entity_poly.entity_id
_entity_poly.type
_entity_poly.pdbx_seq_one_letter_code
_entity_poly.pdbx_strand_id
1 'polypeptide(L)'
;MTAKTDLQVLLRRARMAATPGCVVAFRQCASSRVWAALCWPQSLGALSPDENVKPRCCILGIASAKQFRIEGTAVLRHLFAMAVTLCFPSNVLWGQDLAPLPDYVIAEFGAPPTIPEGPLVATVNEALDEVLAIAVNQSDWSPANTKAFDTLARTHDPRLVWIITDMQRFAWRPEFRAALTRVAATILDTAFSSGRLRQQIINKMIAWDMPAYPGYLAHKRSVFTNYVPGWDEIFVEGDIAWQLVDWGGVNIDARPYDTTDNVCHCIPAVDNPEVSTAKEATWLADDEIIFGIVVNGQARAYPRRIMEVREMVNDTLGGRDLGIPYCTLCGAAQAFFTDRLPAGVKRPILRTSGLLIRSNKVMYDIETHSVFDTFLGKAVTGPLADIGLQLEQATVITSDWGSWRLAYPNTTVMVEALALGRDFNLRETRDANGPIFPIGDVDPRLPVHEDIIGTITDNGTPVAFPRAAAVAALVAGQEVSFEDVRLELSAGGVRATKSKGEELMSHEAFWFAWSQFYSETVLWAE
;
A
#
# COMPACT_ATOMS: atom_id res chain seq x y z
N MET A 1 2.04 51.79 -17.28
CA MET A 1 2.20 51.00 -18.52
C MET A 1 2.43 49.56 -18.10
N THR A 2 1.64 48.55 -18.44
CA THR A 2 0.31 48.44 -19.05
C THR A 2 -0.07 46.98 -18.84
N ALA A 3 -1.35 46.71 -18.57
CA ALA A 3 -2.00 45.41 -18.37
C ALA A 3 -1.97 44.48 -19.61
N LYS A 4 -0.82 44.35 -20.28
CA LYS A 4 -0.59 43.51 -21.47
C LYS A 4 0.34 42.32 -21.20
N THR A 5 1.03 42.27 -20.06
CA THR A 5 1.97 41.19 -19.75
C THR A 5 1.30 39.97 -19.11
N ASP A 6 0.16 40.15 -18.43
CA ASP A 6 -0.55 39.02 -17.77
C ASP A 6 -1.44 38.19 -18.71
N LEU A 7 -1.82 38.71 -19.88
CA LEU A 7 -2.68 37.98 -20.82
C LEU A 7 -1.90 36.93 -21.65
N GLN A 8 -0.60 37.15 -21.90
CA GLN A 8 0.23 36.18 -22.64
C GLN A 8 0.70 35.00 -21.79
N VAL A 9 0.80 35.16 -20.47
CA VAL A 9 1.16 34.07 -19.54
C VAL A 9 -0.04 33.14 -19.32
N LEU A 10 -1.26 33.68 -19.22
CA LEU A 10 -2.50 32.90 -19.15
C LEU A 10 -2.82 32.15 -20.47
N LEU A 11 -2.53 32.74 -21.63
CA LEU A 11 -2.73 32.07 -22.93
C LEU A 11 -1.73 30.94 -23.22
N ARG A 12 -0.54 30.92 -22.57
CA ARG A 12 0.41 29.80 -22.67
C ARG A 12 0.02 28.62 -21.78
N ARG A 13 -0.55 28.87 -20.59
CA ARG A 13 -1.02 27.79 -19.70
C ARG A 13 -2.32 27.14 -20.19
N ALA A 14 -3.20 27.86 -20.89
CA ALA A 14 -4.43 27.30 -21.44
C ALA A 14 -4.24 26.49 -22.76
N ARG A 15 -3.08 26.59 -23.44
CA ARG A 15 -2.79 25.82 -24.67
C ARG A 15 -2.13 24.46 -24.42
N MET A 16 -1.75 24.12 -23.19
CA MET A 16 -1.20 22.80 -22.85
C MET A 16 -2.23 21.80 -22.31
N ALA A 17 -3.49 22.23 -22.13
CA ALA A 17 -4.56 21.40 -21.55
C ALA A 17 -5.75 21.18 -22.51
N ALA A 18 -5.52 21.11 -23.83
CA ALA A 18 -6.57 20.85 -24.81
C ALA A 18 -6.23 19.65 -25.70
N THR A 19 -7.03 18.60 -25.60
CA THR A 19 -7.16 17.52 -26.59
C THR A 19 -7.63 18.11 -27.93
N PRO A 20 -7.24 17.57 -29.10
CA PRO A 20 -7.60 18.14 -30.40
C PRO A 20 -9.12 18.03 -30.63
N GLY A 21 -9.82 19.14 -30.90
CA GLY A 21 -11.21 19.12 -31.40
C GLY A 21 -12.22 20.10 -30.78
N CYS A 22 -11.86 20.92 -29.78
CA CYS A 22 -12.80 21.88 -29.17
C CYS A 22 -12.58 23.32 -29.67
N VAL A 23 -13.66 23.99 -30.08
CA VAL A 23 -13.69 25.44 -30.37
C VAL A 23 -14.33 26.16 -29.18
N VAL A 24 -13.60 27.06 -28.53
CA VAL A 24 -14.10 27.91 -27.43
C VAL A 24 -14.41 29.30 -27.97
N ALA A 25 -15.62 29.81 -27.75
CA ALA A 25 -16.01 31.19 -28.07
C ALA A 25 -16.44 31.93 -26.80
N PHE A 26 -16.00 33.18 -26.67
CA PHE A 26 -16.32 34.06 -25.54
C PHE A 26 -17.28 35.17 -25.97
N ARG A 27 -18.40 35.36 -25.27
CA ARG A 27 -19.29 36.53 -25.42
C ARG A 27 -19.50 37.22 -24.07
N GLN A 28 -19.48 38.54 -24.08
CA GLN A 28 -19.66 39.39 -22.91
C GLN A 28 -21.16 39.65 -22.69
N CYS A 29 -21.72 39.21 -21.56
CA CYS A 29 -23.06 39.62 -21.12
C CYS A 29 -22.94 40.87 -20.23
N ALA A 30 -23.64 41.93 -20.61
CA ALA A 30 -23.67 43.19 -19.88
C ALA A 30 -24.55 43.03 -18.63
N SER A 31 -23.93 42.73 -17.48
CA SER A 31 -24.32 43.15 -16.10
C SER A 31 -23.89 42.22 -14.96
N SER A 32 -22.76 41.50 -15.05
CA SER A 32 -22.01 41.03 -13.86
C SER A 32 -20.67 40.40 -14.28
N ARG A 33 -19.57 40.72 -13.58
CA ARG A 33 -18.21 40.24 -13.91
C ARG A 33 -17.97 38.77 -13.46
N VAL A 34 -18.47 37.78 -14.21
CA VAL A 34 -18.08 36.35 -14.09
C VAL A 34 -17.98 35.73 -15.49
N TRP A 35 -16.95 34.90 -15.74
CA TRP A 35 -16.80 34.12 -16.99
C TRP A 35 -17.33 32.69 -16.74
N ALA A 36 -18.19 32.17 -17.62
CA ALA A 36 -18.62 30.77 -17.60
C ALA A 36 -18.17 30.07 -18.89
N ALA A 37 -17.60 28.87 -18.77
CA ALA A 37 -17.26 28.00 -19.90
C ALA A 37 -18.38 26.97 -20.12
N LEU A 38 -18.85 26.81 -21.36
CA LEU A 38 -19.77 25.75 -21.76
C LEU A 38 -19.11 24.95 -22.90
N CYS A 39 -19.00 23.63 -22.73
CA CYS A 39 -18.48 22.69 -23.73
C CYS A 39 -19.64 21.93 -24.39
N TRP A 40 -19.56 21.71 -25.71
CA TRP A 40 -20.48 20.84 -26.46
C TRP A 40 -19.68 19.77 -27.22
N PRO A 41 -20.11 18.49 -27.28
CA PRO A 41 -19.46 17.47 -28.10
C PRO A 41 -19.81 17.63 -29.59
N GLN A 42 -18.82 17.51 -30.49
CA GLN A 42 -19.05 17.38 -31.92
C GLN A 42 -19.17 15.91 -32.32
N SER A 43 -20.40 15.41 -32.51
CA SER A 43 -20.74 14.48 -33.60
C SER A 43 -22.25 14.21 -33.64
N LEU A 44 -22.93 14.83 -34.60
CA LEU A 44 -23.96 14.26 -35.47
C LEU A 44 -24.55 15.40 -36.33
N GLY A 45 -24.68 15.14 -37.63
CA GLY A 45 -25.06 16.13 -38.62
C GLY A 45 -26.47 16.69 -38.43
N ALA A 46 -26.61 17.95 -38.86
CA ALA A 46 -27.79 18.66 -39.34
C ALA A 46 -29.19 18.21 -38.84
N LEU A 47 -29.92 19.11 -38.17
CA LEU A 47 -31.26 19.60 -38.55
C LEU A 47 -31.79 20.70 -37.58
N SER A 48 -32.10 21.87 -38.17
CA SER A 48 -33.01 22.98 -37.82
C SER A 48 -33.13 23.61 -36.40
N PRO A 49 -33.22 24.96 -36.28
CA PRO A 49 -33.52 25.66 -35.03
C PRO A 49 -35.03 25.95 -34.87
N ASP A 50 -35.60 25.75 -33.68
CA ASP A 50 -36.73 26.56 -33.20
C ASP A 50 -36.93 26.50 -31.67
N GLU A 51 -37.19 27.71 -31.13
CA GLU A 51 -37.92 28.09 -29.91
C GLU A 51 -37.45 27.75 -28.46
N ASN A 52 -37.03 28.83 -27.77
CA ASN A 52 -37.47 29.30 -26.45
C ASN A 52 -37.59 28.33 -25.24
N VAL A 53 -36.57 28.29 -24.36
CA VAL A 53 -36.81 28.13 -22.89
C VAL A 53 -35.76 28.91 -22.06
N LYS A 54 -36.24 29.74 -21.11
CA LYS A 54 -35.50 30.63 -20.19
C LYS A 54 -34.80 29.86 -19.04
N PRO A 55 -33.68 30.35 -18.47
CA PRO A 55 -33.10 29.78 -17.25
C PRO A 55 -33.82 30.28 -15.99
N ARG A 56 -34.12 29.36 -15.04
CA ARG A 56 -34.56 29.68 -13.68
C ARG A 56 -33.37 29.69 -12.73
N CYS A 57 -33.17 30.80 -12.03
CA CYS A 57 -32.29 30.91 -10.86
C CYS A 57 -32.97 30.26 -9.64
N CYS A 58 -32.26 29.41 -8.90
CA CYS A 58 -32.64 29.00 -7.55
C CYS A 58 -31.85 29.82 -6.52
N ILE A 59 -32.57 30.54 -5.68
CA ILE A 59 -32.08 31.30 -4.53
C ILE A 59 -32.11 30.35 -3.31
N LEU A 60 -30.97 30.22 -2.61
CA LEU A 60 -30.87 29.60 -1.30
C LEU A 60 -31.53 30.51 -0.24
N GLY A 61 -32.60 30.02 0.36
CA GLY A 61 -33.28 30.67 1.49
C GLY A 61 -32.69 30.21 2.83
N ILE A 62 -32.20 31.15 3.60
CA ILE A 62 -31.86 31.01 5.02
C ILE A 62 -33.16 31.08 5.83
N ALA A 63 -33.43 30.10 6.69
CA ALA A 63 -34.48 30.15 7.69
C ALA A 63 -33.91 29.88 9.08
N SER A 64 -34.22 30.80 10.00
CA SER A 64 -33.79 30.87 11.39
C SER A 64 -34.85 30.30 12.34
N ALA A 65 -34.36 29.65 13.40
CA ALA A 65 -34.89 29.48 14.76
C ALA A 65 -36.33 28.93 14.98
N LYS A 66 -36.42 27.84 15.77
CA LYS A 66 -37.22 27.84 17.01
C LYS A 66 -36.87 26.70 17.96
N GLN A 67 -36.64 27.09 19.21
CA GLN A 67 -36.56 26.31 20.44
C GLN A 67 -37.73 25.33 20.63
N PHE A 68 -37.43 24.14 21.16
CA PHE A 68 -38.33 23.44 22.08
C PHE A 68 -37.51 22.78 23.21
N ARG A 69 -37.84 23.18 24.44
CA ARG A 69 -37.44 22.57 25.72
C ARG A 69 -38.39 21.42 26.03
N ILE A 70 -37.88 20.27 26.46
CA ILE A 70 -38.60 19.38 27.39
C ILE A 70 -37.57 18.83 28.39
N GLU A 71 -37.66 19.30 29.63
CA GLU A 71 -37.10 18.67 30.83
C GLU A 71 -38.17 17.75 31.44
N GLY A 72 -37.80 16.58 31.95
CA GLY A 72 -38.75 15.72 32.67
C GLY A 72 -38.26 14.34 33.08
N THR A 73 -37.42 14.30 34.12
CA THR A 73 -37.38 13.32 35.23
C THR A 73 -37.27 11.80 34.99
N ALA A 74 -36.33 11.22 35.73
CA ALA A 74 -36.03 9.80 35.91
C ALA A 74 -37.11 9.00 36.67
N VAL A 75 -36.90 7.67 36.67
CA VAL A 75 -37.47 6.60 37.51
C VAL A 75 -38.62 5.80 36.88
N LEU A 76 -38.29 4.63 36.29
CA LEU A 76 -38.87 3.35 36.74
C LEU A 76 -38.04 2.16 36.22
N ARG A 77 -37.48 1.39 37.17
CA ARG A 77 -36.83 0.10 36.99
C ARG A 77 -37.90 -1.01 36.93
N HIS A 78 -37.63 -2.01 36.08
CA HIS A 78 -38.13 -3.39 36.09
C HIS A 78 -39.65 -3.62 36.06
N LEU A 79 -40.14 -4.28 35.01
CA LEU A 79 -41.11 -5.38 35.09
C LEU A 79 -41.11 -6.17 33.76
N PHE A 80 -40.72 -7.44 33.88
CA PHE A 80 -41.21 -8.64 33.17
C PHE A 80 -40.79 -8.95 31.73
N ALA A 81 -39.96 -10.00 31.67
CA ALA A 81 -39.78 -10.93 30.58
C ALA A 81 -41.04 -11.77 30.28
N MET A 82 -41.00 -12.43 29.12
CA MET A 82 -41.93 -13.42 28.53
C MET A 82 -43.13 -12.87 27.76
N ALA A 83 -42.95 -12.72 26.44
CA ALA A 83 -43.75 -13.41 25.42
C ALA A 83 -43.33 -12.99 24.01
N VAL A 84 -42.38 -13.70 23.39
CA VAL A 84 -42.29 -13.76 21.92
C VAL A 84 -41.88 -15.17 21.53
N THR A 85 -42.86 -15.95 21.08
CA THR A 85 -42.64 -17.19 20.35
C THR A 85 -43.29 -17.00 18.99
N LEU A 86 -42.49 -17.20 17.94
CA LEU A 86 -42.88 -17.47 16.55
C LEU A 86 -43.58 -16.35 15.77
N CYS A 87 -42.76 -15.57 15.06
CA CYS A 87 -43.02 -15.19 13.66
C CYS A 87 -41.66 -14.98 12.96
N PHE A 88 -41.18 -15.99 12.25
CA PHE A 88 -40.24 -15.77 11.15
C PHE A 88 -40.96 -14.97 10.06
N PRO A 89 -40.29 -13.96 9.50
CA PRO A 89 -40.26 -13.89 8.05
C PRO A 89 -38.82 -13.71 7.55
N SER A 90 -38.53 -14.47 6.49
CA SER A 90 -37.64 -14.16 5.37
C SER A 90 -36.17 -13.82 5.65
N ASN A 91 -35.29 -14.58 4.98
CA ASN A 91 -33.91 -14.25 4.68
C ASN A 91 -33.76 -12.76 4.33
N VAL A 92 -33.38 -11.95 5.32
CA VAL A 92 -32.72 -10.69 5.06
C VAL A 92 -31.24 -11.06 5.10
N LEU A 93 -30.58 -11.04 3.95
CA LEU A 93 -29.13 -10.95 3.91
C LEU A 93 -28.78 -9.65 4.63
N TRP A 94 -28.35 -9.75 5.88
CA TRP A 94 -27.63 -8.67 6.51
C TRP A 94 -26.27 -8.79 5.83
N GLY A 95 -25.95 -7.84 4.97
CA GLY A 95 -24.57 -7.68 4.52
C GLY A 95 -23.82 -7.02 5.66
N GLN A 96 -22.53 -7.34 5.81
CA GLN A 96 -21.69 -6.55 6.70
C GLN A 96 -21.77 -5.09 6.23
N ASP A 97 -22.24 -4.20 7.11
CA ASP A 97 -22.11 -2.77 6.91
C ASP A 97 -20.61 -2.44 7.03
N LEU A 98 -19.87 -2.62 5.93
CA LEU A 98 -18.56 -2.01 5.77
C LEU A 98 -18.72 -0.50 5.97
N ALA A 99 -17.69 0.13 6.54
CA ALA A 99 -17.66 1.59 6.60
C ALA A 99 -17.93 2.16 5.20
N PRO A 100 -18.73 3.23 5.08
CA PRO A 100 -19.04 3.79 3.77
C PRO A 100 -17.73 4.17 3.06
N LEU A 101 -17.53 3.60 1.87
CA LEU A 101 -16.34 3.85 1.07
C LEU A 101 -16.25 5.34 0.71
N PRO A 102 -15.04 5.92 0.64
CA PRO A 102 -14.86 7.30 0.22
C PRO A 102 -15.45 7.59 -1.18
N ASP A 103 -15.94 8.80 -1.40
CA ASP A 103 -16.53 9.20 -2.69
C ASP A 103 -15.56 9.01 -3.87
N TYR A 104 -14.26 9.23 -3.66
CA TYR A 104 -13.24 9.05 -4.71
C TYR A 104 -13.10 7.58 -5.11
N VAL A 105 -13.25 6.65 -4.15
CA VAL A 105 -13.23 5.21 -4.43
C VAL A 105 -14.42 4.82 -5.28
N ILE A 106 -15.62 5.29 -4.95
CA ILE A 106 -16.83 5.02 -5.73
C ILE A 106 -16.71 5.63 -7.14
N ALA A 107 -16.14 6.83 -7.25
CA ALA A 107 -15.93 7.49 -8.53
C ALA A 107 -14.95 6.73 -9.45
N GLU A 108 -13.90 6.13 -8.88
CA GLU A 108 -12.87 5.41 -9.64
C GLU A 108 -13.23 3.93 -9.89
N PHE A 109 -13.70 3.22 -8.87
CA PHE A 109 -13.90 1.76 -8.89
C PHE A 109 -15.37 1.36 -9.02
N GLY A 110 -16.31 2.30 -8.93
CA GLY A 110 -17.75 2.03 -8.87
C GLY A 110 -18.21 1.52 -7.51
N ALA A 111 -19.52 1.33 -7.37
CA ALA A 111 -20.09 0.81 -6.13
C ALA A 111 -19.78 -0.70 -5.96
N PRO A 112 -19.46 -1.15 -4.73
CA PRO A 112 -19.27 -2.57 -4.46
C PRO A 112 -20.60 -3.33 -4.64
N PRO A 113 -20.56 -4.59 -5.10
CA PRO A 113 -21.73 -5.45 -5.09
C PRO A 113 -22.12 -5.84 -3.65
N THR A 114 -23.32 -6.38 -3.48
CA THR A 114 -23.75 -6.95 -2.19
C THR A 114 -22.82 -8.08 -1.77
N ILE A 115 -22.37 -8.05 -0.51
CA ILE A 115 -21.44 -9.03 0.05
C ILE A 115 -22.23 -10.02 0.92
N PRO A 116 -22.27 -11.33 0.56
CA PRO A 116 -22.92 -12.32 1.39
C PRO A 116 -22.19 -12.54 2.72
N GLU A 117 -22.93 -12.78 3.79
CA GLU A 117 -22.40 -13.17 5.09
C GLU A 117 -22.27 -14.68 5.25
N GLY A 118 -21.38 -15.11 6.16
CA GLY A 118 -21.24 -16.51 6.54
C GLY A 118 -20.47 -17.37 5.54
N PRO A 119 -20.47 -18.71 5.76
CA PRO A 119 -19.72 -19.65 4.93
C PRO A 119 -20.32 -19.75 3.52
N LEU A 120 -19.49 -20.19 2.56
CA LEU A 120 -19.97 -20.54 1.22
C LEU A 120 -20.95 -21.71 1.29
N VAL A 121 -21.94 -21.71 0.40
CA VAL A 121 -22.91 -22.82 0.28
C VAL A 121 -22.18 -24.10 -0.12
N ALA A 122 -22.59 -25.26 0.39
CA ALA A 122 -21.90 -26.53 0.18
C ALA A 122 -21.65 -26.85 -1.32
N THR A 123 -22.63 -26.62 -2.18
CA THR A 123 -22.49 -26.83 -3.64
C THR A 123 -21.47 -25.90 -4.29
N VAL A 124 -21.25 -24.71 -3.71
CA VAL A 124 -20.23 -23.76 -4.16
C VAL A 124 -18.86 -24.20 -3.70
N ASN A 125 -18.73 -24.72 -2.47
CA ASN A 125 -17.48 -25.31 -1.99
C ASN A 125 -17.07 -26.52 -2.84
N GLU A 126 -17.99 -27.45 -3.13
CA GLU A 126 -17.70 -28.60 -4.00
C GLU A 126 -17.22 -28.17 -5.40
N ALA A 127 -17.86 -27.15 -5.98
CA ALA A 127 -17.43 -26.59 -7.26
C ALA A 127 -16.07 -25.89 -7.17
N LEU A 128 -15.80 -25.20 -6.06
CA LEU A 128 -14.52 -24.54 -5.82
C LEU A 128 -13.39 -25.56 -5.66
N ASP A 129 -13.61 -26.64 -4.91
CA ASP A 129 -12.66 -27.74 -4.74
C ASP A 129 -12.30 -28.40 -6.08
N GLU A 130 -13.29 -28.60 -6.96
CA GLU A 130 -13.05 -29.12 -8.31
C GLU A 130 -12.15 -28.16 -9.14
N VAL A 131 -12.43 -26.86 -9.10
CA VAL A 131 -11.63 -25.85 -9.83
C VAL A 131 -10.22 -25.72 -9.23
N LEU A 132 -10.08 -25.79 -7.90
CA LEU A 132 -8.80 -25.77 -7.20
C LEU A 132 -7.94 -26.98 -7.55
N ALA A 133 -8.53 -28.18 -7.64
CA ALA A 133 -7.84 -29.38 -8.08
C ALA A 133 -7.27 -29.20 -9.50
N ILE A 134 -8.04 -28.58 -10.41
CA ILE A 134 -7.57 -28.23 -11.76
C ILE A 134 -6.47 -27.16 -11.70
N ALA A 135 -6.54 -26.18 -10.80
CA ALA A 135 -5.51 -25.16 -10.67
C ALA A 135 -4.15 -25.76 -10.29
N VAL A 136 -4.16 -26.75 -9.39
CA VAL A 136 -2.99 -27.52 -8.95
C VAL A 136 -2.49 -28.45 -10.07
N ASN A 137 -3.39 -29.13 -10.79
CA ASN A 137 -3.06 -30.00 -11.92
C ASN A 137 -3.77 -29.58 -13.22
N GLN A 138 -3.27 -28.53 -13.87
CA GLN A 138 -3.90 -27.95 -15.06
C GLN A 138 -3.91 -28.87 -16.30
N SER A 139 -3.21 -30.01 -16.25
CA SER A 139 -3.30 -31.04 -17.29
C SER A 139 -4.70 -31.64 -17.38
N ASP A 140 -5.45 -31.65 -16.27
CA ASP A 140 -6.82 -32.17 -16.21
C ASP A 140 -7.86 -31.18 -16.79
N TRP A 141 -7.42 -29.97 -17.14
CA TRP A 141 -8.29 -28.95 -17.73
C TRP A 141 -8.74 -29.31 -19.16
N SER A 142 -10.04 -29.18 -19.39
CA SER A 142 -10.67 -29.22 -20.72
C SER A 142 -11.66 -28.06 -20.88
N PRO A 143 -11.69 -27.35 -22.02
CA PRO A 143 -12.69 -26.30 -22.28
C PRO A 143 -14.15 -26.78 -22.21
N ALA A 144 -14.40 -28.09 -22.31
CA ALA A 144 -15.72 -28.68 -22.12
C ALA A 144 -16.12 -28.82 -20.64
N ASN A 145 -15.17 -28.78 -19.70
CA ASN A 145 -15.45 -28.85 -18.27
C ASN A 145 -15.83 -27.46 -17.71
N THR A 146 -17.05 -27.00 -18.01
CA THR A 146 -17.53 -25.68 -17.54
C THR A 146 -18.40 -25.77 -16.28
N LYS A 147 -18.89 -26.95 -15.91
CA LYS A 147 -19.95 -27.10 -14.89
C LYS A 147 -19.60 -26.45 -13.54
N ALA A 148 -18.40 -26.69 -13.04
CA ALA A 148 -17.94 -26.10 -11.77
C ALA A 148 -17.77 -24.58 -11.90
N PHE A 149 -17.16 -24.09 -12.97
CA PHE A 149 -17.01 -22.67 -13.27
C PHE A 149 -18.35 -21.94 -13.38
N ASP A 150 -19.31 -22.55 -14.06
CA ASP A 150 -20.66 -22.00 -14.22
C ASP A 150 -21.39 -21.95 -12.87
N THR A 151 -21.14 -22.93 -11.99
CA THR A 151 -21.67 -22.94 -10.61
C THR A 151 -21.10 -21.79 -9.81
N LEU A 152 -19.78 -21.57 -9.84
CA LEU A 152 -19.13 -20.43 -9.18
C LEU A 152 -19.65 -19.10 -9.72
N ALA A 153 -19.77 -18.95 -11.04
CA ALA A 153 -20.21 -17.72 -11.69
C ALA A 153 -21.64 -17.31 -11.30
N ARG A 154 -22.57 -18.27 -11.19
CA ARG A 154 -23.98 -18.03 -10.83
C ARG A 154 -24.21 -17.60 -9.38
N THR A 155 -23.20 -17.73 -8.51
CA THR A 155 -23.34 -17.31 -7.10
C THR A 155 -23.49 -15.80 -6.96
N HIS A 156 -22.85 -15.04 -7.85
CA HIS A 156 -22.60 -13.61 -7.68
C HIS A 156 -22.01 -13.27 -6.30
N ASP A 157 -21.28 -14.21 -5.65
CA ASP A 157 -20.56 -13.95 -4.41
C ASP A 157 -19.19 -13.35 -4.73
N PRO A 158 -18.99 -12.04 -4.53
CA PRO A 158 -17.75 -11.36 -4.90
C PRO A 158 -16.52 -11.89 -4.15
N ARG A 159 -16.69 -12.48 -2.96
CA ARG A 159 -15.57 -12.98 -2.14
C ARG A 159 -14.81 -14.12 -2.84
N LEU A 160 -15.46 -14.85 -3.73
CA LEU A 160 -14.83 -15.90 -4.55
C LEU A 160 -13.78 -15.35 -5.53
N VAL A 161 -13.85 -14.06 -5.88
CA VAL A 161 -12.91 -13.47 -6.83
C VAL A 161 -11.48 -13.49 -6.30
N TRP A 162 -11.28 -13.40 -4.98
CA TRP A 162 -9.96 -13.51 -4.38
C TRP A 162 -9.24 -14.79 -4.79
N ILE A 163 -9.89 -15.95 -4.56
CA ILE A 163 -9.26 -17.25 -4.86
C ILE A 163 -9.15 -17.48 -6.37
N ILE A 164 -10.08 -16.92 -7.17
CA ILE A 164 -9.98 -16.93 -8.63
C ILE A 164 -8.74 -16.19 -9.09
N THR A 165 -8.47 -15.00 -8.54
CA THR A 165 -7.26 -14.25 -8.89
C THR A 165 -6.00 -14.95 -8.41
N ASP A 166 -6.01 -15.61 -7.26
CA ASP A 166 -4.89 -16.43 -6.79
C ASP A 166 -4.58 -17.57 -7.76
N MET A 167 -5.59 -18.30 -8.24
CA MET A 167 -5.41 -19.35 -9.26
C MET A 167 -4.89 -18.76 -10.58
N GLN A 168 -5.35 -17.58 -10.99
CA GLN A 168 -4.85 -16.90 -12.20
C GLN A 168 -3.35 -16.60 -12.14
N ARG A 169 -2.76 -16.40 -10.94
CA ARG A 169 -1.32 -16.14 -10.77
C ARG A 169 -0.46 -17.30 -11.30
N PHE A 170 -0.93 -18.52 -11.11
CA PHE A 170 -0.20 -19.74 -11.45
C PHE A 170 -0.78 -20.49 -12.67
N ALA A 171 -1.80 -19.92 -13.31
CA ALA A 171 -2.42 -20.47 -14.51
C ALA A 171 -1.50 -20.35 -15.74
N TRP A 172 -0.86 -21.45 -16.13
CA TRP A 172 0.01 -21.52 -17.31
C TRP A 172 -0.76 -21.88 -18.59
N ARG A 173 -1.98 -22.44 -18.50
CA ARG A 173 -2.87 -22.66 -19.66
C ARG A 173 -3.72 -21.42 -19.96
N PRO A 174 -3.58 -20.80 -21.15
CA PRO A 174 -4.35 -19.60 -21.50
C PRO A 174 -5.86 -19.78 -21.41
N GLU A 175 -6.39 -20.95 -21.78
CA GLU A 175 -7.82 -21.25 -21.78
C GLU A 175 -8.39 -21.40 -20.36
N PHE A 176 -7.62 -22.01 -19.45
CA PHE A 176 -7.97 -22.12 -18.03
C PHE A 176 -7.98 -20.73 -17.38
N ARG A 177 -6.93 -19.94 -17.62
CA ARG A 177 -6.86 -18.54 -17.17
C ARG A 177 -8.04 -17.72 -17.71
N ALA A 178 -8.41 -17.90 -18.98
CA ALA A 178 -9.56 -17.23 -19.58
C ALA A 178 -10.90 -17.67 -18.95
N ALA A 179 -11.04 -18.95 -18.57
CA ALA A 179 -12.21 -19.44 -17.85
C ALA A 179 -12.34 -18.77 -16.47
N LEU A 180 -11.25 -18.72 -15.70
CA LEU A 180 -11.19 -18.00 -14.43
C LEU A 180 -11.57 -16.52 -14.58
N THR A 181 -11.06 -15.83 -15.61
CA THR A 181 -11.41 -14.43 -15.90
C THR A 181 -12.90 -14.27 -16.20
N ARG A 182 -13.52 -15.20 -16.94
CA ARG A 182 -14.96 -15.14 -17.22
C ARG A 182 -15.78 -15.30 -15.95
N VAL A 183 -15.39 -16.19 -15.04
CA VAL A 183 -16.06 -16.36 -13.74
C VAL A 183 -15.99 -15.05 -12.94
N ALA A 184 -14.79 -14.47 -12.78
CA ALA A 184 -14.64 -13.19 -12.07
C ALA A 184 -15.46 -12.05 -12.71
N ALA A 185 -15.43 -11.93 -14.05
CA ALA A 185 -16.22 -10.94 -14.77
C ALA A 185 -17.73 -11.10 -14.55
N THR A 186 -18.22 -12.33 -14.51
CA THR A 186 -19.64 -12.64 -14.28
C THR A 186 -20.05 -12.32 -12.85
N ILE A 187 -19.22 -12.72 -11.87
CA ILE A 187 -19.48 -12.46 -10.45
C ILE A 187 -19.56 -10.94 -10.20
N LEU A 188 -18.62 -10.18 -10.76
CA LEU A 188 -18.51 -8.72 -10.54
C LEU A 188 -19.40 -7.88 -11.45
N ASP A 189 -20.18 -8.51 -12.34
CA ASP A 189 -20.94 -7.84 -13.42
C ASP A 189 -20.11 -6.75 -14.13
N THR A 190 -18.84 -7.07 -14.39
CA THR A 190 -17.87 -6.11 -14.93
C THR A 190 -17.15 -6.74 -16.12
N ALA A 191 -17.24 -6.09 -17.28
CA ALA A 191 -16.41 -6.43 -18.42
C ALA A 191 -14.99 -5.89 -18.20
N PHE A 192 -13.99 -6.77 -18.22
CA PHE A 192 -12.58 -6.37 -18.15
C PHE A 192 -11.95 -6.45 -19.55
N SER A 193 -11.41 -5.33 -20.05
CA SER A 193 -10.83 -5.22 -21.40
C SER A 193 -9.39 -4.70 -21.35
N SER A 194 -8.37 -5.58 -21.28
CA SER A 194 -6.94 -5.22 -21.44
C SER A 194 -6.00 -6.44 -21.24
N GLY A 195 -4.67 -6.21 -21.24
CA GLY A 195 -3.65 -7.19 -20.86
C GLY A 195 -3.31 -7.27 -19.35
N ARG A 196 -3.78 -6.32 -18.52
CA ARG A 196 -3.53 -6.27 -17.06
C ARG A 196 -4.77 -6.62 -16.22
N LEU A 197 -5.61 -7.53 -16.74
CA LEU A 197 -6.92 -7.86 -16.17
C LEU A 197 -6.87 -8.26 -14.69
N ARG A 198 -5.93 -9.14 -14.31
CA ARG A 198 -5.83 -9.60 -12.92
C ARG A 198 -5.55 -8.46 -11.95
N GLN A 199 -4.62 -7.56 -12.29
CA GLN A 199 -4.28 -6.41 -11.45
C GLN A 199 -5.47 -5.45 -11.32
N GLN A 200 -6.22 -5.22 -12.40
CA GLN A 200 -7.44 -4.41 -12.39
C GLN A 200 -8.51 -5.00 -11.45
N ILE A 201 -8.73 -6.31 -11.52
CA ILE A 201 -9.66 -7.03 -10.65
C ILE A 201 -9.22 -6.89 -9.19
N ILE A 202 -7.95 -7.16 -8.88
CA ILE A 202 -7.44 -7.10 -7.51
C ILE A 202 -7.54 -5.68 -6.96
N ASN A 203 -7.13 -4.65 -7.72
CA ASN A 203 -7.26 -3.26 -7.27
C ASN A 203 -8.72 -2.90 -6.93
N LYS A 204 -9.67 -3.33 -7.77
CA LYS A 204 -11.10 -3.11 -7.50
C LYS A 204 -11.54 -3.79 -6.20
N MET A 205 -11.09 -5.03 -5.98
CA MET A 205 -11.41 -5.81 -4.79
C MET A 205 -10.80 -5.22 -3.52
N ILE A 206 -9.57 -4.70 -3.60
CA ILE A 206 -8.90 -4.00 -2.48
C ILE A 206 -9.65 -2.69 -2.17
N ALA A 207 -9.94 -1.88 -3.21
CA ALA A 207 -10.62 -0.59 -3.05
C ALA A 207 -12.03 -0.72 -2.46
N TRP A 208 -12.68 -1.86 -2.68
CA TRP A 208 -13.98 -2.17 -2.08
C TRP A 208 -13.92 -2.76 -0.66
N ASP A 209 -12.72 -2.88 -0.08
CA ASP A 209 -12.48 -3.58 1.18
C ASP A 209 -13.14 -4.98 1.22
N MET A 210 -13.11 -5.68 0.08
CA MET A 210 -13.83 -6.93 -0.07
C MET A 210 -13.26 -8.01 0.88
N PRO A 211 -14.07 -8.57 1.80
CA PRO A 211 -13.57 -9.53 2.77
C PRO A 211 -13.27 -10.88 2.10
N ALA A 212 -12.39 -11.65 2.74
CA ALA A 212 -12.26 -13.07 2.46
C ALA A 212 -13.50 -13.83 2.96
N TYR A 213 -13.87 -14.93 2.30
CA TYR A 213 -14.88 -15.85 2.83
C TYR A 213 -14.27 -16.80 3.87
N PRO A 214 -15.06 -17.35 4.82
CA PRO A 214 -14.56 -18.34 5.77
C PRO A 214 -13.94 -19.56 5.09
N GLY A 215 -12.71 -19.92 5.45
CA GLY A 215 -11.94 -21.02 4.83
C GLY A 215 -11.02 -20.59 3.68
N TYR A 216 -11.01 -19.31 3.31
CA TYR A 216 -10.15 -18.78 2.25
C TYR A 216 -8.66 -19.13 2.41
N LEU A 217 -8.09 -19.01 3.62
CA LEU A 217 -6.68 -19.29 3.85
C LEU A 217 -6.30 -20.72 3.44
N ALA A 218 -7.15 -21.71 3.75
CA ALA A 218 -6.90 -23.10 3.37
C ALA A 218 -6.81 -23.26 1.84
N HIS A 219 -7.70 -22.62 1.09
CA HIS A 219 -7.67 -22.64 -0.38
C HIS A 219 -6.47 -21.86 -0.94
N LYS A 220 -6.15 -20.69 -0.37
CA LYS A 220 -4.97 -19.92 -0.77
C LYS A 220 -3.70 -20.73 -0.57
N ARG A 221 -3.59 -21.40 0.59
CA ARG A 221 -2.47 -22.29 0.92
C ARG A 221 -2.34 -23.41 -0.13
N SER A 222 -3.42 -24.10 -0.50
CA SER A 222 -3.35 -25.17 -1.52
C SER A 222 -2.87 -24.67 -2.89
N VAL A 223 -3.15 -23.41 -3.23
CA VAL A 223 -2.65 -22.79 -4.45
C VAL A 223 -1.17 -22.42 -4.31
N PHE A 224 -0.80 -21.65 -3.28
CA PHE A 224 0.52 -21.03 -3.18
C PHE A 224 1.63 -22.03 -2.82
N THR A 225 1.40 -22.93 -1.86
CA THR A 225 2.44 -23.84 -1.37
C THR A 225 2.77 -24.96 -2.36
N ASN A 226 1.97 -25.12 -3.41
CA ASN A 226 2.24 -26.07 -4.49
C ASN A 226 3.38 -25.60 -5.43
N TYR A 227 3.70 -24.30 -5.46
CA TYR A 227 4.66 -23.73 -6.41
C TYR A 227 5.99 -23.31 -5.78
N VAL A 228 5.97 -22.79 -4.54
CA VAL A 228 7.16 -22.32 -3.84
C VAL A 228 7.29 -23.05 -2.50
N PRO A 229 8.30 -23.93 -2.34
CA PRO A 229 8.57 -24.61 -1.06
C PRO A 229 8.86 -23.63 0.08
N GLY A 230 8.49 -23.98 1.32
CA GLY A 230 8.74 -23.20 2.53
C GLY A 230 7.60 -22.24 2.90
N TRP A 231 6.70 -21.93 1.97
CA TRP A 231 5.52 -21.13 2.29
C TRP A 231 4.52 -21.85 3.19
N ASP A 232 4.57 -23.17 3.24
CA ASP A 232 3.76 -23.98 4.13
C ASP A 232 4.01 -23.69 5.62
N GLU A 233 5.15 -23.10 5.98
CA GLU A 233 5.41 -22.72 7.38
C GLU A 233 4.83 -21.34 7.74
N ILE A 234 4.62 -20.46 6.75
CA ILE A 234 4.19 -19.07 7.00
C ILE A 234 2.73 -18.79 6.66
N PHE A 235 2.09 -19.59 5.80
CA PHE A 235 0.65 -19.50 5.49
C PHE A 235 -0.19 -20.12 6.61
N VAL A 236 -0.24 -19.43 7.74
CA VAL A 236 -0.97 -19.81 8.96
C VAL A 236 -1.90 -18.68 9.42
N GLU A 237 -2.87 -18.98 10.28
CA GLU A 237 -3.78 -17.97 10.83
C GLU A 237 -3.02 -16.89 11.63
N GLY A 238 -3.55 -15.68 11.63
CA GLY A 238 -2.97 -14.53 12.35
C GLY A 238 -3.64 -13.20 11.99
N ASP A 239 -3.07 -12.11 12.49
CA ASP A 239 -3.51 -10.73 12.26
C ASP A 239 -3.04 -10.20 10.89
N ILE A 240 -3.38 -10.93 9.82
CA ILE A 240 -3.04 -10.58 8.44
C ILE A 240 -4.21 -10.89 7.50
N ALA A 241 -4.51 -9.93 6.62
CA ALA A 241 -5.50 -10.09 5.57
C ALA A 241 -4.92 -10.88 4.39
N TRP A 242 -4.91 -12.21 4.50
CA TRP A 242 -4.32 -13.11 3.50
C TRP A 242 -4.85 -12.93 2.07
N GLN A 243 -6.07 -12.42 1.89
CA GLN A 243 -6.63 -12.10 0.57
C GLN A 243 -5.91 -10.95 -0.14
N LEU A 244 -5.24 -10.07 0.62
CA LEU A 244 -4.44 -8.97 0.07
C LEU A 244 -3.00 -9.39 -0.27
N VAL A 245 -2.59 -10.59 0.17
CA VAL A 245 -1.22 -11.09 -0.02
C VAL A 245 -1.09 -11.73 -1.40
N ASP A 246 -0.07 -11.32 -2.14
CA ASP A 246 0.22 -11.79 -3.49
C ASP A 246 1.71 -12.15 -3.64
N TRP A 247 2.05 -12.88 -4.70
CA TRP A 247 3.43 -13.28 -4.96
C TRP A 247 4.18 -12.23 -5.79
N GLY A 248 5.30 -11.74 -5.25
CA GLY A 248 6.22 -10.81 -5.93
C GLY A 248 7.02 -11.39 -7.10
N GLY A 249 6.99 -12.71 -7.31
CA GLY A 249 7.69 -13.38 -8.42
C GLY A 249 9.10 -13.88 -8.09
N VAL A 250 9.48 -13.91 -6.81
CA VAL A 250 10.75 -14.47 -6.31
C VAL A 250 10.48 -15.49 -5.21
N ASN A 251 11.36 -16.48 -5.03
CA ASN A 251 11.17 -17.46 -3.96
C ASN A 251 11.46 -16.84 -2.59
N ILE A 252 10.97 -17.51 -1.56
CA ILE A 252 11.32 -17.24 -0.16
C ILE A 252 12.84 -17.41 0.06
N ASP A 253 13.45 -16.51 0.82
CA ASP A 253 14.84 -16.63 1.26
C ASP A 253 14.93 -17.50 2.52
N ALA A 254 14.89 -18.83 2.33
CA ALA A 254 15.01 -19.82 3.41
C ALA A 254 16.46 -20.19 3.75
N ARG A 255 17.44 -19.39 3.34
CA ARG A 255 18.86 -19.68 3.61
C ARG A 255 19.14 -19.52 5.11
N PRO A 256 19.91 -20.44 5.73
CA PRO A 256 20.34 -20.31 7.12
C PRO A 256 21.05 -18.98 7.38
N TYR A 257 21.03 -18.53 8.64
CA TYR A 257 21.79 -17.37 9.05
C TYR A 257 23.29 -17.51 8.73
N ASP A 258 23.93 -16.41 8.35
CA ASP A 258 25.36 -16.32 8.04
C ASP A 258 25.77 -17.12 6.79
N THR A 259 24.86 -17.18 5.81
CA THR A 259 25.12 -17.81 4.51
C THR A 259 24.92 -16.84 3.33
N THR A 260 25.32 -15.58 3.53
CA THR A 260 25.17 -14.46 2.58
C THR A 260 25.53 -14.80 1.13
N ASP A 261 26.59 -15.58 0.93
CA ASP A 261 27.14 -15.91 -0.40
C ASP A 261 26.47 -17.12 -1.08
N ASN A 262 25.58 -17.82 -0.37
CA ASN A 262 24.83 -18.92 -0.97
C ASN A 262 23.85 -18.39 -2.02
N VAL A 263 23.92 -18.97 -3.22
CA VAL A 263 23.02 -18.66 -4.33
C VAL A 263 21.60 -19.16 -4.01
N CYS A 264 20.60 -18.34 -4.32
CA CYS A 264 19.19 -18.72 -4.26
C CYS A 264 18.43 -18.17 -5.48
N HIS A 265 17.24 -18.72 -5.71
CA HIS A 265 16.23 -18.14 -6.61
C HIS A 265 15.32 -17.13 -5.88
N CYS A 266 15.91 -16.41 -4.92
CA CYS A 266 15.28 -15.44 -4.02
C CYS A 266 15.99 -14.08 -4.14
N ILE A 267 15.52 -13.08 -3.40
CA ILE A 267 16.29 -11.85 -3.18
C ILE A 267 17.15 -12.09 -1.93
N PRO A 268 18.48 -12.26 -2.09
CA PRO A 268 19.32 -12.77 -1.02
C PRO A 268 19.58 -11.69 0.04
N ALA A 269 19.07 -11.90 1.25
CA ALA A 269 19.46 -11.12 2.41
C ALA A 269 20.98 -11.17 2.67
N VAL A 270 21.51 -10.16 3.35
CA VAL A 270 22.88 -10.11 3.86
C VAL A 270 22.86 -10.20 5.37
N ASP A 271 23.65 -11.11 5.91
CA ASP A 271 23.91 -11.19 7.34
C ASP A 271 25.34 -10.72 7.64
N ASN A 272 25.51 -9.96 8.72
CA ASN A 272 26.79 -9.43 9.18
C ASN A 272 27.64 -8.84 8.03
N PRO A 273 27.11 -7.84 7.31
CA PRO A 273 27.74 -7.36 6.08
C PRO A 273 29.21 -6.98 6.32
N GLU A 274 30.08 -7.38 5.40
CA GLU A 274 31.42 -6.80 5.33
C GLU A 274 31.30 -5.31 5.06
N VAL A 275 32.06 -4.51 5.80
CA VAL A 275 32.06 -3.06 5.69
C VAL A 275 33.47 -2.51 5.55
N SER A 276 33.59 -1.40 4.84
CA SER A 276 34.82 -0.62 4.74
C SER A 276 34.68 0.72 5.46
N THR A 277 35.82 1.39 5.68
CA THR A 277 35.82 2.77 6.17
C THR A 277 35.36 3.73 5.07
N ALA A 278 34.90 4.92 5.46
CA ALA A 278 34.55 5.97 4.51
C ALA A 278 35.69 6.38 3.57
N LYS A 279 36.95 6.22 4.00
CA LYS A 279 38.14 6.51 3.19
C LYS A 279 38.41 5.46 2.11
N GLU A 280 38.08 4.20 2.39
CA GLU A 280 38.29 3.08 1.47
C GLU A 280 37.16 2.93 0.44
N ALA A 281 35.99 3.50 0.72
CA ALA A 281 34.84 3.50 -0.18
C ALA A 281 34.97 4.50 -1.34
N THR A 282 36.06 4.40 -2.11
CA THR A 282 36.34 5.26 -3.27
C THR A 282 35.46 4.96 -4.48
N TRP A 283 34.74 3.83 -4.45
CA TRP A 283 33.82 3.39 -5.50
C TRP A 283 32.46 4.07 -5.43
N LEU A 284 32.08 4.60 -4.25
CA LEU A 284 30.79 5.22 -4.00
C LEU A 284 30.91 6.73 -4.26
N ALA A 285 30.21 7.24 -5.27
CA ALA A 285 30.25 8.66 -5.61
C ALA A 285 29.52 9.52 -4.56
N ASP A 286 29.92 10.79 -4.43
CA ASP A 286 29.39 11.67 -3.38
C ASP A 286 27.88 11.93 -3.51
N ASP A 287 27.32 11.88 -4.73
CA ASP A 287 25.90 12.07 -5.00
C ASP A 287 25.06 10.78 -4.94
N GLU A 288 25.68 9.62 -4.69
CA GLU A 288 24.95 8.37 -4.53
C GLU A 288 24.13 8.33 -3.25
N ILE A 289 22.90 7.84 -3.37
CA ILE A 289 21.97 7.72 -2.24
C ILE A 289 22.36 6.55 -1.33
N ILE A 290 22.44 6.84 -0.04
CA ILE A 290 22.63 5.88 1.04
C ILE A 290 21.48 5.99 2.03
N PHE A 291 21.26 4.90 2.78
CA PHE A 291 20.48 4.91 4.00
C PHE A 291 21.46 4.91 5.17
N GLY A 292 21.42 5.96 5.99
CA GLY A 292 22.32 6.15 7.12
C GLY A 292 21.65 5.80 8.43
N ILE A 293 22.34 5.02 9.27
CA ILE A 293 21.86 4.65 10.61
C ILE A 293 22.97 4.99 11.62
N VAL A 294 22.57 5.56 12.75
CA VAL A 294 23.46 5.82 13.89
C VAL A 294 22.92 5.12 15.13
N VAL A 295 23.74 4.28 15.75
CA VAL A 295 23.40 3.61 17.01
C VAL A 295 24.57 3.72 17.97
N ASN A 296 24.31 4.22 19.19
CA ASN A 296 25.31 4.38 20.25
C ASN A 296 26.60 5.09 19.77
N GLY A 297 26.46 6.10 18.92
CA GLY A 297 27.57 6.88 18.36
C GLY A 297 28.34 6.22 17.20
N GLN A 298 27.98 5.00 16.79
CA GLN A 298 28.51 4.38 15.58
C GLN A 298 27.59 4.63 14.39
N ALA A 299 28.16 5.10 13.28
CA ALA A 299 27.44 5.39 12.05
C ALA A 299 27.77 4.36 10.97
N ARG A 300 26.76 3.94 10.21
CA ARG A 300 26.91 3.08 9.04
C ARG A 300 26.02 3.54 7.89
N ALA A 301 26.57 3.51 6.69
CA ALA A 301 25.86 3.75 5.44
C ALA A 301 25.53 2.43 4.74
N TYR A 302 24.29 2.33 4.26
CA TYR A 302 23.77 1.22 3.47
C TYR A 302 23.41 1.75 2.07
N PRO A 303 24.31 1.63 1.08
CA PRO A 303 24.11 2.21 -0.25
C PRO A 303 22.87 1.67 -0.95
N ARG A 304 22.06 2.55 -1.54
CA ARG A 304 20.79 2.18 -2.18
C ARG A 304 20.99 1.11 -3.26
N ARG A 305 22.03 1.23 -4.10
CA ARG A 305 22.37 0.23 -5.12
C ARG A 305 22.63 -1.18 -4.57
N ILE A 306 23.13 -1.31 -3.33
CA ILE A 306 23.28 -2.61 -2.65
C ILE A 306 21.93 -3.05 -2.10
N MET A 307 21.21 -2.14 -1.43
CA MET A 307 19.91 -2.43 -0.83
C MET A 307 18.85 -2.80 -1.88
N GLU A 308 18.91 -2.28 -3.10
CA GLU A 308 18.01 -2.68 -4.20
C GLU A 308 18.18 -4.14 -4.64
N VAL A 309 19.35 -4.73 -4.36
CA VAL A 309 19.68 -6.12 -4.72
C VAL A 309 19.50 -7.06 -3.54
N ARG A 310 19.76 -6.57 -2.32
CA ARG A 310 19.73 -7.36 -1.09
C ARG A 310 18.40 -7.27 -0.36
N GLU A 311 17.79 -6.09 -0.38
CA GLU A 311 16.50 -5.70 0.21
C GLU A 311 16.24 -6.08 1.69
N MET A 312 17.18 -6.77 2.33
CA MET A 312 17.14 -7.19 3.73
C MET A 312 18.57 -7.35 4.21
N VAL A 313 18.90 -6.67 5.31
CA VAL A 313 20.20 -6.79 5.98
C VAL A 313 19.97 -7.10 7.45
N ASN A 314 20.60 -8.15 7.98
CA ASN A 314 20.72 -8.36 9.43
C ASN A 314 22.12 -7.95 9.86
N ASP A 315 22.22 -6.95 10.71
CA ASP A 315 23.49 -6.30 11.05
C ASP A 315 23.68 -6.15 12.56
N THR A 316 24.90 -5.86 12.97
CA THR A 316 25.26 -5.42 14.31
C THR A 316 25.96 -4.06 14.22
N LEU A 317 25.38 -3.04 14.85
CA LEU A 317 25.89 -1.66 14.85
C LEU A 317 25.78 -1.06 16.26
N GLY A 318 26.85 -0.45 16.76
CA GLY A 318 26.82 0.16 18.09
C GLY A 318 26.54 -0.83 19.22
N GLY A 319 26.82 -2.12 19.02
CA GLY A 319 26.49 -3.20 19.96
C GLY A 319 25.00 -3.55 20.03
N ARG A 320 24.21 -3.11 19.04
CA ARG A 320 22.80 -3.51 18.86
C ARG A 320 22.63 -4.31 17.58
N ASP A 321 21.66 -5.20 17.62
CA ASP A 321 21.27 -6.05 16.50
C ASP A 321 20.11 -5.44 15.73
N LEU A 322 20.24 -5.37 14.40
CA LEU A 322 19.30 -4.73 13.51
C LEU A 322 18.82 -5.69 12.42
N GLY A 323 17.55 -5.56 12.02
CA GLY A 323 17.00 -6.04 10.77
C GLY A 323 16.54 -4.85 9.92
N ILE A 324 17.07 -4.74 8.70
CA ILE A 324 16.99 -3.54 7.87
C ILE A 324 16.38 -3.91 6.52
N PRO A 325 15.04 -3.89 6.39
CA PRO A 325 14.38 -4.04 5.11
C PRO A 325 14.53 -2.77 4.25
N TYR A 326 14.65 -2.97 2.94
CA TYR A 326 14.40 -1.94 1.95
C TYR A 326 13.38 -2.44 0.93
N CYS A 327 12.19 -1.83 0.94
CA CYS A 327 11.17 -2.07 -0.06
C CYS A 327 11.37 -1.10 -1.24
N THR A 328 11.97 -1.59 -2.32
CA THR A 328 12.19 -0.83 -3.56
C THR A 328 10.88 -0.26 -4.12
N LEU A 329 9.81 -1.06 -4.10
CA LEU A 329 8.46 -0.69 -4.55
C LEU A 329 7.82 0.42 -3.71
N CYS A 330 8.21 0.55 -2.44
CA CYS A 330 7.65 1.49 -1.48
C CYS A 330 8.52 2.72 -1.31
N GLY A 331 9.75 2.72 -1.85
CA GLY A 331 10.75 3.74 -1.55
C GLY A 331 11.14 3.80 -0.08
N ALA A 332 10.93 2.71 0.68
CA ALA A 332 11.00 2.73 2.14
C ALA A 332 12.14 1.85 2.66
N ALA A 333 13.14 2.48 3.30
CA ALA A 333 14.16 1.81 4.08
C ALA A 333 13.84 1.98 5.57
N GLN A 334 13.82 0.88 6.30
CA GLN A 334 13.52 0.86 7.74
C GLN A 334 14.59 0.08 8.48
N ALA A 335 14.68 0.27 9.79
CA ALA A 335 15.59 -0.46 10.64
C ALA A 335 14.89 -0.81 11.94
N PHE A 336 14.93 -2.08 12.31
CA PHE A 336 14.30 -2.59 13.51
C PHE A 336 15.34 -3.24 14.41
N PHE A 337 15.30 -2.94 15.71
CA PHE A 337 16.11 -3.67 16.67
C PHE A 337 15.56 -5.09 16.84
N THR A 338 16.44 -6.08 16.66
CA THR A 338 16.12 -7.52 16.80
C THR A 338 16.73 -8.14 18.06
N ASP A 339 17.31 -7.31 18.94
CA ASP A 339 17.78 -7.68 20.27
C ASP A 339 16.80 -7.29 21.38
N ARG A 340 17.21 -7.52 22.65
CA ARG A 340 16.49 -7.12 23.86
C ARG A 340 15.04 -7.61 23.90
N LEU A 341 14.83 -8.80 23.38
CA LEU A 341 13.53 -9.43 23.29
C LEU A 341 13.07 -9.96 24.66
N PRO A 342 11.76 -10.26 24.81
CA PRO A 342 11.25 -10.93 25.98
C PRO A 342 12.02 -12.22 26.31
N ALA A 343 12.11 -12.56 27.60
CA ALA A 343 12.86 -13.72 28.04
C ALA A 343 12.38 -15.02 27.36
N GLY A 344 13.31 -15.79 26.81
CA GLY A 344 13.02 -17.05 26.09
C GLY A 344 12.75 -16.88 24.59
N VAL A 345 12.63 -15.65 24.09
CA VAL A 345 12.50 -15.37 22.65
C VAL A 345 13.90 -15.27 22.04
N LYS A 346 14.16 -16.07 21.01
CA LYS A 346 15.38 -15.97 20.21
C LYS A 346 15.33 -14.73 19.33
N ARG A 347 16.51 -14.18 19.00
CA ARG A 347 16.64 -13.11 18.01
C ARG A 347 16.01 -13.52 16.67
N PRO A 348 15.02 -12.78 16.15
CA PRO A 348 14.53 -12.97 14.80
C PRO A 348 15.63 -12.69 13.79
N ILE A 349 15.73 -13.56 12.79
CA ILE A 349 16.60 -13.38 11.64
C ILE A 349 15.70 -13.11 10.43
N LEU A 350 15.63 -11.84 10.05
CA LEU A 350 14.64 -11.39 9.07
C LEU A 350 15.07 -11.73 7.64
N ARG A 351 14.09 -12.10 6.82
CA ARG A 351 14.25 -12.55 5.44
C ARG A 351 13.14 -12.03 4.54
N THR A 352 13.41 -12.11 3.24
CA THR A 352 12.41 -11.87 2.18
C THR A 352 11.51 -13.09 2.05
N SER A 353 10.20 -12.93 2.24
CA SER A 353 9.23 -14.02 2.01
C SER A 353 8.93 -14.27 0.52
N GLY A 354 9.20 -13.27 -0.33
CA GLY A 354 8.76 -13.22 -1.73
C GLY A 354 7.29 -12.80 -1.89
N LEU A 355 6.57 -12.60 -0.80
CA LEU A 355 5.19 -12.14 -0.76
C LEU A 355 5.11 -10.62 -0.62
N LEU A 356 4.00 -10.06 -1.11
CA LEU A 356 3.69 -8.64 -1.05
C LEU A 356 2.26 -8.46 -0.53
N ILE A 357 2.03 -7.40 0.23
CA ILE A 357 0.70 -6.92 0.62
C ILE A 357 0.57 -5.47 0.18
N ARG A 358 -0.40 -5.16 -0.70
CA ARG A 358 -0.55 -3.83 -1.32
C ARG A 358 0.77 -3.27 -1.87
N SER A 359 1.48 -4.06 -2.67
CA SER A 359 2.82 -3.76 -3.20
C SER A 359 3.93 -3.52 -2.16
N ASN A 360 3.64 -3.62 -0.87
CA ASN A 360 4.63 -3.61 0.20
C ASN A 360 5.20 -5.00 0.45
N LYS A 361 6.49 -5.06 0.77
CA LYS A 361 7.18 -6.29 1.09
C LYS A 361 6.63 -6.90 2.36
N VAL A 362 6.51 -8.23 2.37
CA VAL A 362 6.26 -9.01 3.59
C VAL A 362 7.57 -9.69 3.99
N MET A 363 8.02 -9.46 5.21
CA MET A 363 9.21 -10.11 5.76
C MET A 363 8.81 -11.21 6.74
N TYR A 364 9.71 -12.15 7.00
CA TYR A 364 9.49 -13.22 7.97
C TYR A 364 10.78 -13.55 8.70
N ASP A 365 10.65 -14.22 9.84
CA ASP A 365 11.75 -14.73 10.66
C ASP A 365 12.01 -16.22 10.40
N ILE A 366 13.25 -16.61 10.14
CA ILE A 366 13.62 -18.02 9.94
C ILE A 366 13.74 -18.84 11.24
N GLU A 367 13.82 -18.21 12.41
CA GLU A 367 13.87 -18.96 13.67
C GLU A 367 12.49 -19.48 14.09
N THR A 368 11.43 -18.71 13.81
CA THR A 368 10.06 -19.02 14.25
C THR A 368 9.05 -19.16 13.13
N HIS A 369 9.41 -18.81 11.89
CA HIS A 369 8.49 -18.69 10.75
C HIS A 369 7.37 -17.65 10.96
N SER A 370 7.56 -16.73 11.90
CA SER A 370 6.63 -15.63 12.12
C SER A 370 6.74 -14.61 10.99
N VAL A 371 5.60 -14.21 10.43
CA VAL A 371 5.53 -13.13 9.43
C VAL A 371 5.44 -11.80 10.14
N PHE A 372 6.10 -10.78 9.59
CA PHE A 372 6.04 -9.41 10.08
C PHE A 372 5.46 -8.48 9.02
N ASP A 373 4.63 -7.54 9.49
CA ASP A 373 4.37 -6.32 8.74
C ASP A 373 5.66 -5.50 8.68
N THR A 374 6.16 -5.27 7.47
CA THR A 374 7.43 -4.56 7.26
C THR A 374 7.36 -3.11 7.70
N PHE A 375 6.22 -2.43 7.50
CA PHE A 375 6.07 -1.01 7.86
C PHE A 375 5.94 -0.83 9.37
N LEU A 376 5.19 -1.71 10.04
CA LEU A 376 4.90 -1.59 11.47
C LEU A 376 5.94 -2.28 12.37
N GLY A 377 6.74 -3.21 11.82
CA GLY A 377 7.63 -4.07 12.60
C GLY A 377 6.88 -5.06 13.51
N LYS A 378 5.58 -5.27 13.27
CA LYS A 378 4.69 -6.11 14.09
C LYS A 378 4.65 -7.53 13.55
N ALA A 379 4.84 -8.52 14.41
CA ALA A 379 4.58 -9.92 14.05
C ALA A 379 3.07 -10.12 13.87
N VAL A 380 2.67 -10.61 12.71
CA VAL A 380 1.26 -10.79 12.32
C VAL A 380 0.84 -12.25 12.29
N THR A 381 1.77 -13.19 12.12
CA THR A 381 1.50 -14.63 12.24
C THR A 381 2.59 -15.36 13.00
N GLY A 382 2.31 -16.59 13.42
CA GLY A 382 3.29 -17.47 14.05
C GLY A 382 3.59 -17.14 15.52
N PRO A 383 4.58 -17.82 16.12
CA PRO A 383 4.85 -17.75 17.56
C PRO A 383 5.14 -16.34 18.10
N LEU A 384 5.71 -15.45 17.28
CA LEU A 384 6.00 -14.08 17.69
C LEU A 384 4.74 -13.20 17.67
N ALA A 385 3.76 -13.51 16.83
CA ALA A 385 2.46 -12.84 16.84
C ALA A 385 1.62 -13.26 18.06
N ASP A 386 1.71 -14.53 18.48
CA ASP A 386 1.01 -15.05 19.66
C ASP A 386 1.39 -14.30 20.96
N ILE A 387 2.61 -13.77 21.03
CA ILE A 387 3.08 -12.93 22.15
C ILE A 387 2.94 -11.42 21.88
N GLY A 388 2.35 -11.04 20.74
CA GLY A 388 2.16 -9.65 20.34
C GLY A 388 3.47 -8.88 20.11
N LEU A 389 4.51 -9.55 19.60
CA LEU A 389 5.81 -8.91 19.39
C LEU A 389 5.72 -7.80 18.34
N GLN A 390 6.20 -6.61 18.70
CA GLN A 390 6.48 -5.51 17.78
C GLN A 390 7.90 -5.03 18.01
N LEU A 391 8.68 -4.95 16.94
CA LEU A 391 10.09 -4.56 17.00
C LEU A 391 10.22 -3.04 17.20
N GLU A 392 11.16 -2.63 18.04
CA GLU A 392 11.53 -1.22 18.20
C GLU A 392 12.20 -0.72 16.91
N GLN A 393 11.75 0.41 16.38
CA GLN A 393 12.29 0.98 15.14
C GLN A 393 13.41 1.99 15.43
N ALA A 394 14.50 1.93 14.66
CA ALA A 394 15.55 2.94 14.60
C ALA A 394 15.29 3.94 13.47
N THR A 395 15.83 5.15 13.60
CA THR A 395 15.78 6.17 12.55
C THR A 395 16.65 5.76 11.36
N VAL A 396 16.12 5.99 10.16
CA VAL A 396 16.88 5.88 8.91
C VAL A 396 16.94 7.25 8.25
N ILE A 397 18.15 7.73 7.98
CA ILE A 397 18.39 9.00 7.28
C ILE A 397 18.75 8.70 5.83
N THR A 398 17.85 8.99 4.89
CA THR A 398 18.19 8.96 3.46
C THR A 398 19.06 10.17 3.12
N SER A 399 20.26 9.95 2.58
CA SER A 399 21.22 11.01 2.30
C SER A 399 22.02 10.72 1.03
N ASP A 400 22.63 11.74 0.44
CA ASP A 400 23.78 11.54 -0.42
C ASP A 400 25.03 11.14 0.41
N TRP A 401 25.92 10.36 -0.19
CA TRP A 401 27.12 9.84 0.46
C TRP A 401 28.08 10.96 0.90
N GLY A 402 28.23 12.00 0.11
CA GLY A 402 29.14 13.12 0.38
C GLY A 402 28.79 13.84 1.68
N SER A 403 27.53 14.26 1.81
CA SER A 403 26.99 14.90 3.01
C SER A 403 27.07 13.97 4.24
N TRP A 404 26.75 12.68 4.06
CA TRP A 404 26.84 11.70 5.14
C TRP A 404 28.26 11.54 5.65
N ARG A 405 29.23 11.36 4.75
CA ARG A 405 30.65 11.22 5.07
C ARG A 405 31.21 12.46 5.76
N LEU A 406 30.76 13.65 5.35
CA LEU A 406 31.15 14.91 6.01
C LEU A 406 30.62 14.99 7.45
N ALA A 407 29.38 14.57 7.68
CA ALA A 407 28.77 14.56 9.01
C ALA A 407 29.34 13.46 9.92
N TYR A 408 29.66 12.30 9.35
CA TYR A 408 30.15 11.11 10.06
C TYR A 408 31.46 10.61 9.44
N PRO A 409 32.61 11.27 9.66
CA PRO A 409 33.88 10.91 9.01
C PRO A 409 34.41 9.51 9.40
N ASN A 410 33.98 8.99 10.55
CA ASN A 410 34.30 7.65 11.03
C ASN A 410 33.24 6.60 10.66
N THR A 411 32.28 6.93 9.79
CA THR A 411 31.25 5.98 9.35
C THR A 411 31.89 4.78 8.65
N THR A 412 31.22 3.64 8.81
CA THR A 412 31.46 2.47 7.96
C THR A 412 30.44 2.43 6.82
N VAL A 413 30.68 1.64 5.79
CA VAL A 413 29.77 1.45 4.66
C VAL A 413 29.87 0.02 4.14
N MET A 414 28.74 -0.58 3.74
CA MET A 414 28.74 -1.91 3.11
C MET A 414 29.64 -1.96 1.90
N VAL A 415 30.43 -3.04 1.74
CA VAL A 415 31.36 -3.17 0.61
C VAL A 415 30.64 -3.38 -0.73
N GLU A 416 31.26 -2.89 -1.81
CA GLU A 416 30.72 -2.96 -3.19
C GLU A 416 30.36 -4.38 -3.64
N ALA A 417 31.11 -5.40 -3.20
CA ALA A 417 30.87 -6.80 -3.56
C ALA A 417 29.44 -7.26 -3.20
N LEU A 418 28.81 -6.64 -2.21
CA LEU A 418 27.44 -6.92 -1.81
C LEU A 418 26.40 -6.47 -2.87
N ALA A 419 26.78 -5.66 -3.86
CA ALA A 419 25.93 -5.33 -5.01
C ALA A 419 25.79 -6.49 -6.03
N LEU A 420 26.53 -7.59 -5.86
CA LEU A 420 26.49 -8.77 -6.73
C LEU A 420 26.80 -8.46 -8.21
N GLY A 421 27.69 -7.49 -8.45
CA GLY A 421 28.04 -7.02 -9.80
C GLY A 421 26.90 -6.34 -10.55
N ARG A 422 25.85 -5.92 -9.82
CA ARG A 422 24.69 -5.21 -10.36
C ARG A 422 24.77 -3.75 -9.97
N ASP A 423 24.40 -2.90 -10.90
CA ASP A 423 24.23 -1.46 -10.67
C ASP A 423 22.79 -1.12 -11.06
N PHE A 424 21.89 -1.40 -10.13
CA PHE A 424 20.47 -1.15 -10.34
C PHE A 424 20.09 0.25 -9.90
N ASN A 425 19.09 0.76 -10.60
CA ASN A 425 18.38 1.98 -10.26
C ASN A 425 16.88 1.68 -10.38
N LEU A 426 16.41 0.68 -9.62
CA LEU A 426 15.08 0.10 -9.75
C LEU A 426 14.00 1.15 -9.50
N ARG A 427 14.22 1.98 -8.49
CA ARG A 427 13.29 3.03 -8.10
C ARG A 427 13.00 4.01 -9.26
N GLU A 428 14.00 4.36 -10.04
CA GLU A 428 13.92 5.33 -11.14
C GLU A 428 13.77 4.65 -12.51
N THR A 429 13.69 3.33 -12.56
CA THR A 429 13.48 2.56 -13.80
C THR A 429 12.23 1.70 -13.72
N ARG A 430 12.32 0.49 -13.14
CA ARG A 430 11.22 -0.47 -12.99
C ARG A 430 10.03 0.16 -12.27
N ASP A 431 10.30 0.95 -11.24
CA ASP A 431 9.30 1.51 -10.33
C ASP A 431 8.99 2.97 -10.64
N ALA A 432 9.48 3.54 -11.75
CA ALA A 432 9.32 4.96 -12.05
C ALA A 432 7.86 5.41 -12.31
N ASN A 433 6.96 4.47 -12.64
CA ASN A 433 5.63 4.75 -13.17
C ASN A 433 4.47 4.30 -12.26
N GLY A 434 4.71 4.26 -10.95
CA GLY A 434 3.71 3.81 -9.98
C GLY A 434 3.89 2.34 -9.56
N PRO A 435 3.06 1.86 -8.62
CA PRO A 435 3.12 0.49 -8.12
C PRO A 435 2.86 -0.54 -9.23
N ILE A 436 3.77 -1.50 -9.35
CA ILE A 436 3.67 -2.58 -10.34
C ILE A 436 2.83 -3.77 -9.84
N PHE A 437 2.54 -3.84 -8.53
CA PHE A 437 1.61 -4.77 -7.93
C PHE A 437 0.31 -4.07 -7.51
N PRO A 438 -0.79 -4.82 -7.30
CA PRO A 438 -2.05 -4.24 -6.85
C PRO A 438 -1.89 -3.54 -5.49
N ILE A 439 -2.48 -2.35 -5.38
CA ILE A 439 -2.50 -1.52 -4.17
C ILE A 439 -3.92 -1.15 -3.74
N GLY A 440 -4.91 -1.28 -4.63
CA GLY A 440 -6.26 -0.76 -4.40
C GLY A 440 -6.38 0.72 -4.70
N ASP A 441 -7.15 1.40 -3.87
CA ASP A 441 -7.25 2.85 -3.87
C ASP A 441 -6.04 3.48 -3.15
N VAL A 442 -5.85 4.78 -3.40
CA VAL A 442 -4.79 5.58 -2.79
C VAL A 442 -5.41 6.87 -2.27
N ASP A 443 -4.97 7.28 -1.09
CA ASP A 443 -5.36 8.56 -0.52
C ASP A 443 -5.02 9.72 -1.50
N PRO A 444 -6.02 10.45 -2.01
CA PRO A 444 -5.83 11.40 -3.09
C PRO A 444 -5.18 12.72 -2.64
N ARG A 445 -4.86 12.89 -1.35
CA ARG A 445 -4.26 14.12 -0.83
C ARG A 445 -2.86 14.38 -1.38
N LEU A 446 -2.12 13.33 -1.77
CA LEU A 446 -0.81 13.44 -2.42
C LEU A 446 -0.70 12.46 -3.60
N PRO A 447 0.17 12.73 -4.59
CA PRO A 447 0.52 11.76 -5.62
C PRO A 447 1.03 10.45 -5.04
N VAL A 448 0.74 9.33 -5.71
CA VAL A 448 1.10 7.96 -5.29
C VAL A 448 2.59 7.85 -4.90
N HIS A 449 3.50 8.41 -5.70
CA HIS A 449 4.95 8.38 -5.48
C HIS A 449 5.52 9.68 -4.87
N GLU A 450 4.69 10.51 -4.24
CA GLU A 450 5.21 11.61 -3.44
C GLU A 450 6.08 11.04 -2.32
N ASP A 451 7.33 11.50 -2.24
CA ASP A 451 8.21 11.14 -1.14
C ASP A 451 7.78 11.88 0.11
N ILE A 452 7.50 11.13 1.17
CA ILE A 452 7.17 11.67 2.47
C ILE A 452 8.23 11.27 3.50
N ILE A 453 8.33 12.06 4.55
CA ILE A 453 8.99 11.66 5.80
C ILE A 453 7.85 11.31 6.76
N GLY A 454 7.80 10.07 7.19
CA GLY A 454 6.75 9.55 8.08
C GLY A 454 7.28 9.33 9.48
N THR A 455 6.47 9.68 10.48
CA THR A 455 6.76 9.46 11.90
C THR A 455 5.46 9.39 12.73
N ILE A 456 5.57 8.89 13.96
CA ILE A 456 4.45 8.74 14.90
C ILE A 456 4.69 9.65 16.10
N THR A 457 3.73 10.51 16.41
CA THR A 457 3.74 11.35 17.63
C THR A 457 3.71 10.50 18.90
N ASP A 458 4.07 11.07 20.05
CA ASP A 458 3.97 10.38 21.35
C ASP A 458 2.55 9.90 21.71
N ASN A 459 1.52 10.52 21.12
CA ASN A 459 0.13 10.13 21.31
C ASN A 459 -0.34 9.03 20.32
N GLY A 460 0.54 8.53 19.45
CA GLY A 460 0.24 7.49 18.48
C GLY A 460 -0.34 8.00 17.16
N THR A 461 -0.44 9.32 16.96
CA THR A 461 -0.90 9.91 15.69
C THR A 461 0.19 9.78 14.64
N PRO A 462 -0.06 9.10 13.50
CA PRO A 462 0.86 9.12 12.36
C PRO A 462 0.82 10.49 11.67
N VAL A 463 1.99 11.02 11.35
CA VAL A 463 2.16 12.27 10.61
C VAL A 463 3.12 12.05 9.44
N ALA A 464 2.80 12.63 8.29
CA ALA A 464 3.65 12.62 7.12
C ALA A 464 3.92 14.03 6.60
N PHE A 465 5.17 14.26 6.22
CA PHE A 465 5.66 15.52 5.69
C PHE A 465 6.09 15.31 4.23
N PRO A 466 5.50 15.98 3.23
CA PRO A 466 6.02 15.95 1.87
C PRO A 466 7.49 16.39 1.87
N ARG A 467 8.38 15.47 1.49
CA ARG A 467 9.82 15.59 1.73
C ARG A 467 10.39 16.85 1.07
N ALA A 468 10.02 17.10 -0.17
CA ALA A 468 10.53 18.24 -0.93
C ALA A 468 10.12 19.58 -0.29
N ALA A 469 8.87 19.69 0.17
CA ALA A 469 8.34 20.86 0.87
C ALA A 469 9.04 21.08 2.21
N ALA A 470 9.14 20.02 3.03
CA ALA A 470 9.81 20.06 4.33
C ALA A 470 11.29 20.48 4.19
N VAL A 471 12.03 19.91 3.24
CA VAL A 471 13.43 20.29 3.00
C VAL A 471 13.53 21.75 2.55
N ALA A 472 12.66 22.21 1.66
CA ALA A 472 12.67 23.60 1.19
C ALA A 472 12.43 24.59 2.35
N ALA A 473 11.48 24.30 3.24
CA ALA A 473 11.19 25.09 4.43
C ALA A 473 12.39 25.13 5.40
N LEU A 474 12.99 23.97 5.70
CA LEU A 474 14.16 23.88 6.58
C LEU A 474 15.37 24.66 6.02
N VAL A 475 15.63 24.56 4.71
CA VAL A 475 16.69 25.33 4.04
C VAL A 475 16.43 26.84 4.09
N ALA A 476 15.16 27.25 4.06
CA ALA A 476 14.75 28.65 4.24
C ALA A 476 14.83 29.13 5.70
N GLY A 477 15.24 28.27 6.65
CA GLY A 477 15.33 28.58 8.07
C GLY A 477 13.96 28.60 8.78
N GLN A 478 12.94 28.00 8.16
CA GLN A 478 11.62 27.85 8.76
C GLN A 478 11.60 26.62 9.67
N GLU A 479 10.72 26.65 10.67
CA GLU A 479 10.43 25.48 11.51
C GLU A 479 9.45 24.57 10.79
N VAL A 480 9.76 23.27 10.76
CA VAL A 480 8.86 22.21 10.31
C VAL A 480 8.56 21.34 11.52
N SER A 481 7.36 21.47 12.07
CA SER A 481 6.93 20.72 13.26
C SER A 481 5.43 20.42 13.24
N PHE A 482 5.05 19.38 13.98
CA PHE A 482 3.68 19.00 14.26
C PHE A 482 3.61 18.39 15.66
N GLU A 483 2.84 19.00 16.56
CA GLU A 483 2.78 18.61 17.98
C GLU A 483 4.17 18.50 18.64
N ASP A 484 4.58 17.31 19.04
CA ASP A 484 5.86 16.99 19.66
C ASP A 484 6.98 16.72 18.64
N VAL A 485 6.64 16.57 17.36
CA VAL A 485 7.55 16.25 16.27
C VAL A 485 8.16 17.52 15.68
N ARG A 486 9.48 17.52 15.51
CA ARG A 486 10.24 18.54 14.77
C ARG A 486 11.11 17.86 13.71
N LEU A 487 11.12 18.37 12.49
CA LEU A 487 12.06 17.92 11.47
C LEU A 487 13.31 18.80 11.48
N GLU A 488 14.46 18.15 11.26
CA GLU A 488 15.77 18.79 11.20
C GLU A 488 16.58 18.25 10.02
N LEU A 489 17.32 19.14 9.33
CA LEU A 489 18.33 18.69 8.37
C LEU A 489 19.44 17.95 9.12
N SER A 490 19.75 16.75 8.66
CA SER A 490 20.77 15.91 9.28
C SER A 490 21.55 15.17 8.21
N ALA A 491 22.85 15.44 8.16
CA ALA A 491 23.81 14.75 7.31
C ALA A 491 23.49 14.73 5.80
N GLY A 492 22.69 15.66 5.28
CA GLY A 492 22.22 15.70 3.88
C GLY A 492 20.78 15.22 3.68
N GLY A 493 20.23 14.54 4.69
CA GLY A 493 18.84 14.11 4.76
C GLY A 493 18.02 14.90 5.78
N VAL A 494 16.92 14.30 6.22
CA VAL A 494 16.04 14.82 7.27
C VAL A 494 15.86 13.76 8.34
N ARG A 495 15.75 14.19 9.60
CA ARG A 495 15.37 13.34 10.73
C ARG A 495 14.25 14.00 11.53
N ALA A 496 13.47 13.19 12.24
CA ALA A 496 12.54 13.67 13.25
C ALA A 496 13.19 13.69 14.65
N THR A 497 12.90 14.72 15.42
CA THR A 497 13.24 14.85 16.83
C THR A 497 11.99 15.24 17.62
N LYS A 498 11.98 14.90 18.90
CA LYS A 498 11.00 15.43 19.84
C LYS A 498 11.32 16.89 20.16
N SER A 499 10.33 17.63 20.65
CA SER A 499 10.48 19.00 21.15
C SER A 499 11.61 19.22 22.18
N LYS A 500 12.11 18.16 22.84
CA LYS A 500 13.23 18.18 23.79
C LYS A 500 14.59 17.78 23.18
N GLY A 501 14.67 17.56 21.87
CA GLY A 501 15.88 17.12 21.16
C GLY A 501 16.17 15.62 21.28
N GLU A 502 15.27 14.85 21.90
CA GLU A 502 15.33 13.39 21.86
C GLU A 502 15.02 12.89 20.45
N GLU A 503 15.72 11.87 19.99
CA GLU A 503 15.48 11.31 18.67
C GLU A 503 14.11 10.65 18.60
N LEU A 504 13.39 10.90 17.50
CA LEU A 504 12.13 10.29 17.20
C LEU A 504 12.31 9.43 15.94
N MET A 505 11.77 8.21 15.92
CA MET A 505 11.87 7.40 14.71
C MET A 505 11.29 8.15 13.51
N SER A 506 11.93 8.00 12.36
CA SER A 506 11.40 8.48 11.10
C SER A 506 12.05 7.71 9.97
N HIS A 507 11.30 7.56 8.88
CA HIS A 507 11.84 7.06 7.63
C HIS A 507 11.12 7.72 6.45
N GLU A 508 11.75 7.65 5.29
CA GLU A 508 11.14 8.08 4.04
C GLU A 508 10.37 6.91 3.40
N ALA A 509 9.27 7.23 2.73
CA ALA A 509 8.48 6.28 1.94
C ALA A 509 7.71 7.01 0.84
N PHE A 510 7.24 6.28 -0.17
CA PHE A 510 6.20 6.77 -1.07
C PHE A 510 4.87 6.90 -0.33
N TRP A 511 4.10 7.93 -0.67
CA TRP A 511 2.82 8.23 -0.04
C TRP A 511 1.83 7.06 -0.07
N PHE A 512 1.70 6.37 -1.21
CA PHE A 512 0.77 5.23 -1.30
C PHE A 512 1.13 4.13 -0.29
N ALA A 513 2.42 3.89 -0.06
CA ALA A 513 2.84 2.85 0.86
C ALA A 513 2.54 3.28 2.29
N TRP A 514 2.95 4.49 2.68
CA TRP A 514 2.71 5.01 4.03
C TRP A 514 1.22 5.08 4.40
N SER A 515 0.41 5.74 3.55
CA SER A 515 -1.00 6.00 3.83
C SER A 515 -1.85 4.73 3.98
N GLN A 516 -1.41 3.60 3.42
CA GLN A 516 -2.12 2.33 3.52
C GLN A 516 -1.90 1.60 4.86
N PHE A 517 -0.77 1.83 5.53
CA PHE A 517 -0.52 1.30 6.88
C PHE A 517 -0.91 2.30 7.98
N TYR A 518 -1.02 3.58 7.62
CA TYR A 518 -1.39 4.67 8.52
C TYR A 518 -2.54 5.50 7.93
N SER A 519 -3.74 4.93 7.86
CA SER A 519 -4.92 5.57 7.23
C SER A 519 -5.29 6.92 7.87
N GLU A 520 -5.09 7.06 9.18
CA GLU A 520 -5.38 8.27 9.95
C GLU A 520 -4.24 9.31 9.87
N THR A 521 -3.35 9.20 8.88
CA THR A 521 -2.20 10.11 8.76
C THR A 521 -2.64 11.55 8.65
N VAL A 522 -2.09 12.37 9.54
CA VAL A 522 -2.12 13.82 9.41
C VAL A 522 -1.03 14.22 8.42
N LEU A 523 -1.41 14.98 7.39
CA LEU A 523 -0.45 15.61 6.51
C LEU A 523 -0.02 16.93 7.12
N TRP A 524 1.28 17.12 7.27
CA TRP A 524 1.82 18.45 7.52
C TRP A 524 1.54 19.33 6.30
N ALA A 525 0.84 20.44 6.53
CA ALA A 525 0.56 21.45 5.54
C ALA A 525 1.37 22.72 5.86
N GLU A 526 1.96 23.30 4.82
CA GLU A 526 2.72 24.56 4.87
C GLU A 526 1.92 25.76 5.36
#